data_AF-A0A0V0JAI5-F1
#
_entry.id   AF-A0A0V0JAI5-F1
#
_cell.length_a   1.000
_cell.length_b   1.000
_cell.length_c   1.000
_cell.angle_alpha   90.00
_cell.angle_beta   90.00
_cell.angle_gamma   90.00
#
_symmetry.space_group_name_H-M   'P 1'
#
loop_
_entity.id
_entity.type
_entity.pdbx_description
1 polymer ?
#
loop_
_entity_poly.entity_id
_entity_poly.type
_entity_poly.pdbx_seq_one_letter_code
_entity_poly.pdbx_strand_id
1 'polypeptide(L)'
;MESTQYFNVAVEGNVGCGKSTFLKIFEGISSNIEISIEPIDEWDKVKGKRFFEIFYSDMSKWATPFQSEVLVTYLNRQAKPQVAPVRLLERSIHSTRHCFIEALNQNKQMSDDDLAVIDEFYRWGKNLPSSKLDLIGKSLSQ
;
A
#
# COMPACT_ATOMS: atom_id res chain seq x y z
N MET A 1 24.91 -17.31 -18.91
CA MET A 1 23.89 -17.43 -17.86
C MET A 1 23.05 -16.16 -17.97
N GLU A 2 21.79 -16.26 -18.37
CA GLU A 2 20.89 -15.10 -18.34
C GLU A 2 20.72 -14.68 -16.88
N SER A 3 20.95 -13.40 -16.60
CA SER A 3 20.66 -12.83 -15.28
C SER A 3 19.15 -12.81 -15.09
N THR A 4 18.62 -13.55 -14.12
CA THR A 4 17.20 -13.46 -13.75
C THR A 4 16.88 -12.04 -13.31
N GLN A 5 16.15 -11.32 -14.14
CA GLN A 5 15.65 -9.98 -13.82
C GLN A 5 14.42 -10.11 -12.94
N TYR A 6 14.40 -9.35 -11.84
CA TYR A 6 13.27 -9.30 -10.92
C TYR A 6 12.41 -8.08 -11.20
N PHE A 7 11.09 -8.25 -11.11
CA PHE A 7 10.10 -7.21 -11.30
C PHE A 7 9.18 -7.09 -10.07
N ASN A 8 8.95 -5.86 -9.61
CA ASN A 8 7.96 -5.50 -8.61
C ASN A 8 6.86 -4.66 -9.24
N VAL A 9 5.63 -5.18 -9.21
CA VAL A 9 4.47 -4.53 -9.84
C VAL A 9 3.39 -4.28 -8.80
N ALA A 10 2.97 -3.03 -8.64
CA ALA A 10 1.80 -2.72 -7.82
C ALA A 10 0.53 -2.70 -8.68
N VAL A 11 -0.51 -3.38 -8.20
CA VAL A 11 -1.87 -3.31 -8.73
C VAL A 11 -2.64 -2.30 -7.89
N GLU A 12 -2.99 -1.18 -8.53
CA GLU A 12 -3.69 -0.07 -7.91
C GLU A 12 -5.14 0.03 -8.40
N GLY A 13 -6.00 0.58 -7.55
CA GLY A 13 -7.43 0.69 -7.82
C GLY A 13 -8.22 1.07 -6.58
N ASN A 14 -9.47 1.47 -6.79
CA ASN A 14 -10.34 1.92 -5.71
C ASN A 14 -10.65 0.80 -4.70
N VAL A 15 -11.17 1.17 -3.52
CA VAL A 15 -11.73 0.19 -2.58
C VAL A 15 -12.87 -0.57 -3.26
N GLY A 16 -12.90 -1.90 -3.13
CA GLY A 16 -13.95 -2.73 -3.71
C GLY A 16 -13.86 -3.00 -5.22
N CYS A 17 -12.87 -2.48 -5.94
CA CYS A 17 -12.78 -2.68 -7.41
C CYS A 17 -12.25 -4.06 -7.85
N GLY A 18 -12.07 -5.00 -6.91
CA GLY A 18 -11.68 -6.38 -7.24
C GLY A 18 -10.17 -6.66 -7.36
N LYS A 19 -9.28 -5.80 -6.83
CA LYS A 19 -7.82 -6.01 -6.86
C LYS A 19 -7.39 -7.36 -6.29
N SER A 20 -7.82 -7.73 -5.08
CA SER A 20 -7.49 -9.02 -4.48
C SER A 20 -8.01 -10.18 -5.33
N THR A 21 -9.22 -10.05 -5.90
CA THR A 21 -9.78 -11.05 -6.81
C THR A 21 -8.94 -11.21 -8.06
N PHE A 22 -8.53 -10.09 -8.67
CA PHE A 22 -7.65 -10.08 -9.84
C PHE A 22 -6.29 -10.73 -9.53
N LEU A 23 -5.66 -10.38 -8.40
CA LEU A 23 -4.37 -10.95 -8.00
C LEU A 23 -4.45 -12.45 -7.75
N LYS A 24 -5.52 -12.92 -7.08
CA LYS A 24 -5.75 -14.36 -6.83
C LYS A 24 -5.84 -15.19 -8.10
N ILE A 25 -6.22 -14.62 -9.25
CA ILE A 25 -6.21 -15.35 -10.53
C ILE A 25 -4.78 -15.83 -10.85
N PHE A 26 -3.76 -15.07 -10.49
CA PHE A 26 -2.36 -15.42 -10.76
C PHE A 26 -1.79 -16.46 -9.78
N GLU A 27 -2.51 -16.76 -8.67
CA GLU A 27 -2.10 -17.83 -7.76
C GLU A 27 -2.10 -19.17 -8.49
N GLY A 28 -0.96 -19.85 -8.51
CA GLY A 28 -0.82 -21.17 -9.13
C GLY A 28 -0.72 -21.18 -10.66
N ILE A 29 -0.80 -20.04 -11.36
CA ILE A 29 -0.57 -19.98 -12.81
C ILE A 29 0.89 -20.24 -13.15
N SER A 30 1.83 -19.73 -12.33
CA SER A 30 3.25 -19.91 -12.55
C SER A 30 4.03 -19.84 -11.24
N SER A 31 5.06 -20.68 -11.10
CA SER A 31 6.03 -20.59 -10.01
C SER A 31 6.90 -19.33 -10.08
N ASN A 32 6.86 -18.60 -11.21
CA ASN A 32 7.63 -17.36 -11.38
C ASN A 32 6.93 -16.12 -10.82
N ILE A 33 5.71 -16.28 -10.27
CA ILE A 33 4.90 -15.20 -9.74
C ILE A 33 4.71 -15.42 -8.25
N GLU A 34 5.07 -14.42 -7.45
CA GLU A 34 4.62 -14.31 -6.06
C GLU A 34 3.61 -13.17 -5.93
N ILE A 35 2.67 -13.34 -4.99
CA ILE A 35 1.58 -12.39 -4.77
C ILE A 35 1.63 -11.92 -3.31
N SER A 36 1.54 -10.61 -3.12
CA SER A 36 1.40 -9.98 -1.82
C SER A 36 0.08 -9.22 -1.76
N ILE A 37 -0.92 -9.78 -1.10
CA ILE A 37 -2.23 -9.14 -0.85
C ILE A 37 -2.12 -8.07 0.24
N GLU A 38 -3.01 -7.07 0.19
CA GLU A 38 -3.11 -5.99 1.18
C GLU A 38 -3.41 -6.58 2.57
N PRO A 39 -2.58 -6.33 3.59
CA PRO A 39 -2.68 -7.00 4.88
C PRO A 39 -3.66 -6.26 5.79
N ILE A 40 -4.93 -6.18 5.38
CA ILE A 40 -5.97 -5.43 6.11
C ILE A 40 -6.05 -5.89 7.58
N ASP A 41 -5.83 -7.19 7.83
CA ASP A 41 -5.83 -7.79 9.17
C ASP A 41 -4.68 -7.32 10.08
N GLU A 42 -3.58 -6.79 9.53
CA GLU A 42 -2.50 -6.20 10.33
C GLU A 42 -2.98 -4.92 11.02
N TRP A 43 -3.95 -4.22 10.43
CA TRP A 43 -4.53 -3.01 11.00
C TRP A 43 -5.65 -3.30 11.99
N ASP A 44 -5.92 -4.57 12.34
CA ASP A 44 -7.02 -4.94 13.23
C ASP A 44 -6.64 -5.04 14.72
N LYS A 45 -5.44 -4.58 15.11
CA LYS A 45 -4.85 -4.91 16.42
C LYS A 45 -4.36 -3.70 17.24
N VAL A 46 -5.17 -2.64 17.34
CA VAL A 46 -4.87 -1.53 18.29
C VAL A 46 -5.72 -1.69 19.54
N LYS A 47 -5.10 -2.18 20.63
CA LYS A 47 -5.74 -2.35 21.96
C LYS A 47 -7.05 -3.18 21.92
N GLY A 48 -7.09 -4.22 21.07
CA GLY A 48 -8.27 -5.10 20.95
C GLY A 48 -9.43 -4.51 20.13
N LYS A 49 -9.21 -3.40 19.43
CA LYS A 49 -10.13 -2.83 18.44
C LYS A 49 -9.48 -2.80 17.06
N ARG A 50 -10.31 -2.90 16.02
CA ARG A 50 -9.85 -2.73 14.65
C ARG A 50 -9.45 -1.28 14.44
N PHE A 51 -8.22 -1.01 14.00
CA PHE A 51 -7.75 0.36 13.82
C PHE A 51 -8.56 1.09 12.75
N PHE A 52 -9.06 0.34 11.76
CA PHE A 52 -10.00 0.85 10.78
C PHE A 52 -11.25 1.46 11.44
N GLU A 53 -11.86 0.78 12.41
CA GLU A 53 -13.03 1.29 13.13
C GLU A 53 -12.70 2.54 13.94
N ILE A 54 -11.54 2.56 14.61
CA ILE A 54 -11.06 3.75 15.34
C ILE A 54 -10.89 4.92 14.37
N PHE A 55 -10.25 4.70 13.22
CA PHE A 55 -10.05 5.70 12.18
C PHE A 55 -11.38 6.28 11.69
N TYR A 56 -12.35 5.45 11.32
CA TYR A 56 -13.66 5.96 10.86
C TYR A 56 -14.51 6.59 11.96
N SER A 57 -14.25 6.29 13.24
CA SER A 57 -14.96 6.93 14.36
C SER A 57 -14.60 8.41 14.54
N ASP A 58 -13.36 8.79 14.20
CA ASP A 58 -12.91 10.19 14.22
C ASP A 58 -11.71 10.34 13.27
N MET A 59 -12.02 10.51 11.98
CA MET A 59 -11.00 10.58 10.94
C MET A 59 -10.07 11.78 11.14
N SER A 60 -10.53 12.90 11.68
CA SER A 60 -9.68 14.08 11.88
C SER A 60 -8.61 13.81 12.94
N LYS A 61 -8.97 13.11 14.02
CA LYS A 61 -8.04 12.74 15.07
C LYS A 61 -7.10 11.59 14.68
N TRP A 62 -7.60 10.64 13.91
CA TRP A 62 -6.90 9.37 13.65
C TRP A 62 -6.29 9.26 12.26
N ALA A 63 -6.44 10.27 11.39
CA ALA A 63 -5.84 10.31 10.06
C ALA A 63 -4.33 10.09 10.10
N THR A 64 -3.58 10.93 10.83
CA THR A 64 -2.11 10.84 10.88
C THR A 64 -1.64 9.49 11.44
N PRO A 65 -2.12 9.02 12.61
CA PRO A 65 -1.74 7.70 13.12
C PRO A 65 -2.06 6.55 12.16
N PHE A 66 -3.25 6.55 11.55
CA PHE A 66 -3.68 5.47 10.67
C PHE A 66 -2.88 5.43 9.36
N GLN A 67 -2.68 6.59 8.72
CA GLN A 67 -1.90 6.67 7.49
C GLN A 67 -0.42 6.37 7.72
N SER A 68 0.12 6.72 8.89
CA SER A 68 1.48 6.36 9.29
C SER A 68 1.66 4.85 9.43
N GLU A 69 0.71 4.17 10.09
CA GLU A 69 0.70 2.70 10.19
C GLU A 69 0.63 2.05 8.80
N VAL A 70 -0.28 2.51 7.94
CA VAL A 70 -0.41 2.00 6.56
C VAL A 70 0.90 2.18 5.76
N LEU A 71 1.57 3.33 5.88
CA LEU A 71 2.86 3.56 5.24
C LEU A 71 3.92 2.56 5.74
N VAL A 72 4.04 2.36 7.05
CA VAL A 72 5.00 1.42 7.64
C VAL A 72 4.72 0.00 7.17
N THR A 73 3.45 -0.43 7.18
CA THR A 73 3.04 -1.75 6.68
C THR A 73 3.47 -1.96 5.23
N TYR A 74 3.26 -0.98 4.35
CA TYR A 74 3.67 -1.09 2.94
C TYR A 74 5.17 -1.07 2.74
N LEU A 75 5.91 -0.22 3.46
CA LEU A 75 7.36 -0.22 3.41
C LEU A 75 7.93 -1.58 3.85
N ASN A 76 7.42 -2.14 4.94
CA ASN A 76 7.84 -3.45 5.43
C ASN A 76 7.51 -4.57 4.41
N ARG A 77 6.34 -4.53 3.80
CA ARG A 77 5.95 -5.48 2.74
C ARG A 77 6.85 -5.40 1.52
N GLN A 78 7.12 -4.19 1.04
CA GLN A 78 7.98 -3.95 -0.12
C GLN A 78 9.44 -4.33 0.17
N ALA A 79 9.89 -4.27 1.43
CA ALA A 79 11.21 -4.69 1.85
C ALA A 79 11.40 -6.20 2.02
N LYS A 80 10.32 -7.02 1.97
CA LYS A 80 10.45 -8.48 2.08
C LYS A 80 11.29 -9.03 0.90
N PRO A 81 12.24 -9.96 1.12
CA PRO A 81 13.00 -10.56 0.04
C PRO A 81 12.11 -11.17 -1.03
N GLN A 82 12.41 -10.92 -2.30
CA GLN A 82 11.68 -11.43 -3.44
C GLN A 82 12.02 -12.90 -3.68
N VAL A 83 11.00 -13.76 -3.73
CA VAL A 83 11.16 -15.22 -3.85
C VAL A 83 10.87 -15.75 -5.25
N ALA A 84 10.31 -14.91 -6.12
CA ALA A 84 10.00 -15.25 -7.51
C ALA A 84 10.35 -14.08 -8.46
N PRO A 85 10.68 -14.33 -9.74
CA PRO A 85 11.04 -13.29 -10.71
C PRO A 85 10.04 -12.13 -10.83
N VAL A 86 8.74 -12.39 -10.63
CA VAL A 86 7.70 -11.36 -10.64
C VAL A 86 6.99 -11.34 -9.29
N ARG A 87 6.92 -10.17 -8.66
CA ARG A 87 6.09 -9.93 -7.49
C ARG A 87 4.95 -8.99 -7.86
N LEU A 88 3.72 -9.43 -7.59
CA LEU A 88 2.53 -8.61 -7.69
C LEU A 88 2.09 -8.17 -6.29
N LEU A 89 2.01 -6.85 -6.08
CA LEU A 89 1.62 -6.23 -4.83
C LEU A 89 0.20 -5.66 -4.96
N GLU A 90 -0.69 -5.95 -4.01
CA GLU A 90 -1.89 -5.14 -3.84
C GLU A 90 -1.52 -3.85 -3.12
N ARG A 91 -1.65 -2.73 -3.85
CA ARG A 91 -1.26 -1.37 -3.45
C ARG A 91 0.23 -1.19 -3.16
N SER A 92 0.59 0.06 -2.89
CA SER A 92 1.94 0.51 -2.55
C SER A 92 1.88 1.77 -1.68
N ILE A 93 3.03 2.23 -1.18
CA ILE A 93 3.14 3.53 -0.50
C ILE A 93 2.63 4.71 -1.37
N HIS A 94 2.57 4.55 -2.69
CA HIS A 94 2.14 5.61 -3.58
C HIS A 94 0.63 5.87 -3.52
N SER A 95 -0.21 4.83 -3.41
CA SER A 95 -1.65 5.04 -3.25
C SER A 95 -1.99 5.58 -1.86
N THR A 96 -1.22 5.25 -0.82
CA THR A 96 -1.34 5.89 0.49
C THR A 96 -1.19 7.41 0.37
N ARG A 97 -0.12 7.89 -0.28
CA ARG A 97 0.14 9.32 -0.42
C ARG A 97 -0.79 10.03 -1.40
N HIS A 98 -0.92 9.50 -2.61
CA HIS A 98 -1.54 10.21 -3.73
C HIS A 98 -3.05 9.98 -3.84
N CYS A 99 -3.61 9.05 -3.06
CA CYS A 99 -5.06 8.83 -3.02
C CYS A 99 -5.61 9.07 -1.62
N PHE A 100 -5.15 8.33 -0.61
CA PHE A 100 -5.79 8.35 0.71
C PHE A 100 -5.45 9.60 1.53
N ILE A 101 -4.16 9.93 1.66
CA ILE A 101 -3.71 11.16 2.34
C ILE A 101 -4.21 12.40 1.60
N GLU A 102 -4.17 12.38 0.27
CA GLU A 102 -4.68 13.49 -0.55
C GLU A 102 -6.20 13.70 -0.32
N ALA A 103 -7.00 12.63 -0.30
CA ALA A 103 -8.42 12.73 0.00
C ALA A 103 -8.70 13.28 1.42
N LEU A 104 -7.93 12.83 2.42
CA LEU A 104 -8.04 13.34 3.80
C LEU A 104 -7.74 14.84 3.88
N ASN A 105 -6.70 15.30 3.19
CA ASN A 105 -6.34 16.71 3.12
C ASN A 105 -7.45 17.54 2.43
N GLN A 106 -7.95 17.09 1.28
CA GLN A 106 -9.01 17.77 0.54
C GLN A 106 -10.30 17.90 1.35
N ASN A 107 -10.61 16.87 2.15
CA ASN A 107 -11.77 16.87 3.06
C ASN A 107 -11.54 17.58 4.39
N LYS A 108 -10.39 18.24 4.60
CA LYS A 108 -10.02 18.94 5.84
C LYS A 108 -9.99 18.04 7.08
N GLN A 109 -9.62 16.78 6.88
CA GLN A 109 -9.48 15.75 7.92
C GLN A 109 -8.02 15.54 8.33
N MET A 110 -7.10 16.36 7.80
CA MET A 110 -5.68 16.38 8.12
C MET A 110 -5.22 17.83 8.11
N SER A 111 -4.42 18.24 9.11
CA SER A 111 -3.86 19.59 9.15
C SER A 111 -2.70 19.74 8.16
N ASP A 112 -2.34 20.99 7.84
CA ASP A 112 -1.17 21.27 6.98
C ASP A 112 0.14 20.78 7.64
N ASP A 113 0.23 20.89 8.98
CA ASP A 113 1.37 20.40 9.75
C ASP A 113 1.48 18.87 9.72
N ASP A 114 0.35 18.17 9.91
CA ASP A 114 0.28 16.71 9.79
C ASP A 114 0.70 16.25 8.38
N LEU A 115 0.20 16.93 7.35
CA LEU A 115 0.53 16.64 5.96
C LEU A 115 2.02 16.81 5.70
N ALA A 116 2.64 17.89 6.21
CA ALA A 116 4.07 18.14 6.04
C ALA A 116 4.93 17.02 6.64
N VAL A 117 4.57 16.53 7.83
CA VAL A 117 5.27 15.42 8.51
C VAL A 117 5.10 14.11 7.73
N ILE A 118 3.88 13.77 7.32
CA ILE A 118 3.63 12.54 6.55
C ILE A 118 4.33 12.58 5.19
N ASP A 119 4.40 13.76 4.55
CA ASP A 119 5.11 13.94 3.28
C ASP A 119 6.60 13.67 3.43
N GLU A 120 7.19 13.97 4.59
CA GLU A 120 8.57 13.62 4.89
C GLU A 120 8.74 12.10 5.01
N PHE A 121 7.87 11.41 5.76
CA PHE A 121 7.89 9.95 5.84
C PHE A 121 7.74 9.29 4.47
N TYR A 122 6.82 9.78 3.65
CA TYR A 122 6.63 9.29 2.29
C TYR A 122 7.88 9.55 1.43
N ARG A 123 8.47 10.74 1.49
CA ARG A 123 9.67 11.08 0.70
C ARG A 123 10.85 10.19 1.09
N TRP A 124 11.05 9.97 2.38
CA TRP A 124 12.05 9.04 2.89
C TRP A 124 11.79 7.62 2.37
N GLY A 125 10.57 7.10 2.58
CA GLY A 125 10.19 5.75 2.18
C GLY A 125 10.29 5.51 0.68
N LYS A 126 9.87 6.48 -0.15
CA LYS A 126 9.95 6.42 -1.62
C LYS A 126 11.37 6.26 -2.14
N ASN A 127 12.36 6.82 -1.44
CA ASN A 127 13.76 6.78 -1.86
C ASN A 127 14.49 5.49 -1.42
N LEU A 128 13.83 4.61 -0.66
CA LEU A 128 14.40 3.31 -0.33
C LEU A 128 14.45 2.40 -1.57
N PRO A 129 15.52 1.62 -1.78
CA PRO A 129 15.61 0.68 -2.90
C PRO A 129 14.45 -0.32 -2.96
N SER A 130 13.95 -0.75 -1.79
CA SER A 130 12.80 -1.66 -1.66
C SER A 130 11.49 -1.07 -2.16
N SER A 131 11.36 0.26 -2.15
CA SER A 131 10.13 0.94 -2.56
C SER A 131 10.02 1.14 -4.07
N LYS A 132 11.08 0.82 -4.82
CA LYS A 132 11.09 0.96 -6.28
C LYS A 132 10.13 -0.07 -6.89
N LEU A 133 9.19 0.43 -7.67
CA LEU A 133 8.30 -0.38 -8.51
C LEU A 133 8.73 -0.25 -9.96
N ASP A 134 8.63 -1.35 -10.71
CA ASP A 134 8.91 -1.38 -12.14
C ASP A 134 7.68 -0.99 -12.95
N LEU A 135 6.47 -1.30 -12.45
CA LEU A 135 5.20 -0.96 -13.08
C LEU A 135 4.10 -0.65 -12.04
N ILE A 136 3.21 0.29 -12.39
CA ILE A 136 1.96 0.55 -11.66
C ILE A 136 0.80 0.20 -12.61
N GLY A 137 0.14 -0.93 -12.38
CA GLY A 137 -1.04 -1.33 -13.12
C GLY A 137 -2.27 -0.57 -12.63
N LYS A 138 -2.95 0.15 -13.52
CA LYS A 138 -4.25 0.77 -13.23
C LYS A 138 -5.36 -0.22 -13.58
N SER A 139 -6.17 -0.63 -12.61
CA SER A 139 -7.45 -1.26 -12.90
C SER A 139 -8.37 -0.22 -13.57
N LEU A 140 -8.63 -0.40 -14.86
CA LEU A 140 -9.62 0.40 -15.60
C LEU A 140 -11.02 -0.04 -15.14
N SER A 141 -11.72 0.81 -14.40
CA SER A 141 -13.17 0.70 -14.28
C SER A 141 -13.79 1.16 -15.61
N GLN A 142 -14.58 0.29 -16.24
CA GLN A 142 -15.44 0.63 -17.38
C GLN A 142 -16.48 1.68 -16.99
#